data_AF-A0A5J9W2B0-F1
#
_entry.id   AF-A0A5J9W2B0-F1
#
_cell.length_a   1.000
_cell.length_b   1.000
_cell.length_c   1.000
_cell.angle_alpha   90.00
_cell.angle_beta   90.00
_cell.angle_gamma   90.00
#
_symmetry.space_group_name_H-M   'P 1'
#
loop_
_entity.id
_entity.type
_entity.pdbx_description
1 polymer ?
#
loop_
_entity_poly.entity_id
_entity_poly.type
_entity_poly.pdbx_seq_one_letter_code
_entity_poly.pdbx_strand_id
1 'polypeptide(L)'
;MHHEARVQAVRSYYAKFLGTKIDKKQARTIWPSEEEYGKVIPWWCATHKPCWDYFVARWCDPEWQKQHEACRERRLKMPGPAHHQGNRSLDDYAASWSQAHDGRECPPLMAWALAHKGKASSSTVDYNPEDGPEAYSNPTVHTRLRRYTEMAREKHGPEWNPSTENLDGEIIMRLGGGKKHGRYWIGDSTLDTASTPTLSEIRARSSSSTPPIRPRPSAAQLQFEQSQTQLREEMEAKLQEQEKRHRAEMQRQQEEMQQEMQERDARMQAEMQRQMQLMLQQWHNNGMLPPPLPLPPIGTPSPTQGTPNISAGSNNQPVSPPAAWSPFPPYPRPPPM
;
A
#
# COMPACT_ATOMS: atom_id res chain seq x y z
N MET A 1 13.66 -25.94 -18.50
CA MET A 1 14.91 -26.03 -19.29
C MET A 1 14.75 -25.40 -20.68
N HIS A 2 13.82 -25.85 -21.53
CA HIS A 2 13.65 -25.30 -22.90
C HIS A 2 13.25 -23.80 -22.95
N HIS A 3 12.41 -23.29 -22.05
CA HIS A 3 12.10 -21.85 -22.00
C HIS A 3 13.32 -20.94 -21.77
N GLU A 4 14.29 -21.38 -20.95
CA GLU A 4 15.53 -20.63 -20.73
C GLU A 4 16.45 -20.76 -21.95
N ALA A 5 16.49 -21.93 -22.59
CA ALA A 5 17.22 -22.14 -23.83
C ALA A 5 16.79 -21.17 -24.94
N ARG A 6 15.48 -20.90 -25.08
CA ARG A 6 14.96 -19.86 -25.99
C ARG A 6 15.62 -18.50 -25.73
N VAL A 7 15.57 -18.02 -24.48
CA VAL A 7 16.09 -16.69 -24.11
C VAL A 7 17.60 -16.61 -24.37
N GLN A 8 18.35 -17.68 -24.10
CA GLN A 8 19.78 -17.73 -24.40
C GLN A 8 20.06 -17.77 -25.91
N ALA A 9 19.23 -18.45 -26.70
CA ALA A 9 19.34 -18.47 -28.15
C ALA A 9 19.11 -17.09 -28.75
N VAL A 10 18.09 -16.34 -28.30
CA VAL A 10 17.88 -14.94 -28.72
C VAL A 10 19.12 -14.08 -28.42
N ARG A 11 19.65 -14.17 -27.19
CA ARG A 11 20.87 -13.42 -26.81
C ARG A 11 22.08 -13.81 -27.67
N SER A 12 22.22 -15.09 -27.96
CA SER A 12 23.29 -15.60 -28.81
C SER A 12 23.16 -15.12 -30.24
N TYR A 13 21.93 -15.05 -30.77
CA TYR A 13 21.64 -14.54 -32.11
C TYR A 13 22.01 -13.07 -32.23
N TYR A 14 21.54 -12.26 -31.29
CA TYR A 14 21.85 -10.83 -31.23
C TYR A 14 23.36 -10.57 -31.11
N ALA A 15 24.04 -11.32 -30.23
CA ALA A 15 25.47 -11.14 -30.03
C ALA A 15 26.31 -11.59 -31.24
N LYS A 16 25.97 -12.74 -31.86
CA LYS A 16 26.79 -13.35 -32.92
C LYS A 16 26.48 -12.80 -34.31
N PHE A 17 25.21 -12.49 -34.60
CA PHE A 17 24.76 -12.14 -35.95
C PHE A 17 24.36 -10.66 -36.09
N LEU A 18 23.90 -10.01 -35.01
CA LEU A 18 23.53 -8.58 -35.03
C LEU A 18 24.56 -7.69 -34.33
N GLY A 19 25.66 -8.27 -33.83
CA GLY A 19 26.75 -7.54 -33.15
C GLY A 19 26.33 -6.81 -31.88
N THR A 20 25.13 -7.05 -31.35
CA THR A 20 24.56 -6.29 -30.24
C THR A 20 24.34 -7.19 -29.04
N LYS A 21 24.81 -6.78 -27.86
CA LYS A 21 24.55 -7.51 -26.61
C LYS A 21 23.28 -6.99 -25.96
N ILE A 22 22.27 -7.86 -25.89
CA ILE A 22 21.02 -7.59 -25.19
C ILE A 22 20.97 -8.31 -23.84
N ASP A 23 20.27 -7.69 -22.88
CA ASP A 23 20.06 -8.29 -21.57
C ASP A 23 18.97 -9.38 -21.61
N LYS A 24 18.80 -10.09 -20.49
CA LYS A 24 17.80 -11.16 -20.38
C LYS A 24 16.36 -10.63 -20.43
N LYS A 25 16.13 -9.37 -20.04
CA LYS A 25 14.79 -8.76 -20.00
C LYS A 25 14.32 -8.41 -21.40
N GLN A 26 15.19 -7.84 -22.22
CA GLN A 26 14.99 -7.56 -23.64
C GLN A 26 14.83 -8.86 -24.44
N ALA A 27 15.73 -9.84 -24.25
CA ALA A 27 15.65 -11.11 -24.98
C ALA A 27 14.35 -11.88 -24.74
N ARG A 28 13.67 -11.67 -23.60
CA ARG A 28 12.38 -12.32 -23.30
C ARG A 28 11.23 -11.84 -24.19
N THR A 29 11.30 -10.63 -24.76
CA THR A 29 10.22 -10.03 -25.55
C THR A 29 10.40 -10.21 -27.06
N ILE A 30 11.52 -10.81 -27.48
CA ILE A 30 11.87 -10.96 -28.89
C ILE A 30 11.56 -12.39 -29.33
N TRP A 31 10.99 -12.54 -30.52
CA TRP A 31 10.63 -13.82 -31.14
C TRP A 31 11.30 -13.92 -32.52
N PRO A 32 12.53 -14.45 -32.60
CA PRO A 32 13.19 -14.75 -33.86
C PRO A 32 12.40 -15.74 -34.72
N SER A 33 12.69 -15.74 -36.03
CA SER A 33 12.18 -16.75 -36.95
C SER A 33 12.83 -18.12 -36.73
N GLU A 34 12.23 -19.16 -37.31
CA GLU A 34 12.79 -20.52 -37.26
C GLU A 34 14.21 -20.59 -37.85
N GLU A 35 14.45 -19.88 -38.96
CA GLU A 35 15.77 -19.76 -39.58
C GLU A 35 16.79 -19.10 -38.65
N GLU A 36 16.39 -18.04 -37.95
CA GLU A 36 17.25 -17.32 -37.00
C GLU A 36 17.60 -18.20 -35.80
N TYR A 37 16.64 -18.95 -35.25
CA TYR A 37 16.92 -19.93 -34.21
C TYR A 37 17.80 -21.09 -34.71
N GLY A 38 17.68 -21.48 -35.98
CA GLY A 38 18.52 -22.50 -36.61
C GLY A 38 20.01 -22.13 -36.64
N LYS A 39 20.34 -20.83 -36.62
CA LYS A 39 21.73 -20.33 -36.59
C LYS A 39 22.40 -20.42 -35.21
N VAL A 40 21.62 -20.66 -34.15
CA VAL A 40 22.09 -20.55 -32.75
C VAL A 40 21.79 -21.80 -31.91
N ILE A 41 21.97 -22.97 -32.51
CA ILE A 41 21.80 -24.26 -31.81
C ILE A 41 22.76 -24.34 -30.61
N PRO A 42 22.26 -24.55 -29.39
CA PRO A 42 23.11 -24.72 -28.22
C PRO A 42 24.00 -25.96 -28.34
N TRP A 43 25.22 -25.92 -27.80
CA TRP A 43 26.19 -27.02 -27.90
C TRP A 43 25.62 -28.36 -27.39
N TRP A 44 24.83 -28.34 -26.32
CA TRP A 44 24.20 -29.53 -25.73
C TRP A 44 23.07 -30.11 -26.60
N CYS A 45 22.58 -29.37 -27.58
CA CYS A 45 21.56 -29.80 -28.54
C CYS A 45 22.14 -29.99 -29.96
N ALA A 46 23.43 -29.70 -30.16
CA ALA A 46 24.06 -29.70 -31.49
C ALA A 46 24.04 -31.08 -32.15
N THR A 47 24.19 -32.15 -31.37
CA THR A 47 24.11 -33.54 -31.85
C THR A 47 22.67 -34.04 -32.05
N HIS A 48 21.67 -33.29 -31.57
CA HIS A 48 20.25 -33.66 -31.60
C HIS A 48 19.40 -32.55 -32.23
N LYS A 49 19.77 -32.14 -33.45
CA LYS A 49 19.06 -31.08 -34.19
C LYS A 49 17.54 -31.29 -34.29
N PRO A 50 17.00 -32.51 -34.51
CA PRO A 50 15.54 -32.71 -34.50
C PRO A 50 14.85 -32.29 -33.19
N CYS A 51 15.53 -32.44 -32.04
CA CYS A 51 15.00 -31.96 -30.76
C CYS A 51 15.01 -30.43 -30.67
N TRP A 52 16.03 -29.77 -31.24
CA TRP A 52 16.06 -28.32 -31.35
C TRP A 52 14.95 -27.80 -32.24
N ASP A 53 14.79 -28.38 -33.43
CA ASP A 53 13.75 -28.01 -34.40
C ASP A 53 12.35 -28.18 -33.78
N TYR A 54 12.12 -29.24 -32.99
CA TYR A 54 10.88 -29.40 -32.23
C TYR A 54 10.60 -28.23 -31.26
N PHE A 55 11.62 -27.78 -30.53
CA PHE A 55 11.46 -26.63 -29.63
C PHE A 55 11.21 -25.33 -30.40
N VAL A 56 11.93 -25.12 -31.49
CA VAL A 56 11.80 -23.93 -32.35
C VAL A 56 10.42 -23.86 -32.97
N ALA A 57 9.93 -24.95 -33.57
CA ALA A 57 8.58 -25.03 -34.13
C ALA A 57 7.52 -24.66 -33.07
N ARG A 58 7.68 -25.16 -31.84
CA ARG A 58 6.79 -24.80 -30.72
C ARG A 58 6.88 -23.33 -30.31
N TRP A 59 8.05 -22.70 -30.38
CA TRP A 59 8.21 -21.29 -30.05
C TRP A 59 7.72 -20.36 -31.15
N CYS A 60 7.77 -20.80 -32.41
CA CYS A 60 7.31 -20.06 -33.59
C CYS A 60 5.80 -20.24 -33.86
N ASP A 61 5.15 -21.21 -33.21
CA ASP A 61 3.70 -21.40 -33.24
C ASP A 61 2.95 -20.15 -32.70
N PRO A 62 2.13 -19.47 -33.53
CA PRO A 62 1.39 -18.28 -33.12
C PRO A 62 0.41 -18.53 -31.96
N GLU A 63 -0.25 -19.69 -31.91
CA GLU A 63 -1.18 -20.00 -30.82
C GLU A 63 -0.42 -20.15 -29.50
N TRP A 64 0.74 -20.82 -29.54
CA TRP A 64 1.59 -20.98 -28.38
C TRP A 64 2.13 -19.63 -27.90
N GLN A 65 2.57 -18.75 -28.80
CA GLN A 65 3.02 -17.38 -28.45
C GLN A 65 1.90 -16.57 -27.79
N LYS A 66 0.67 -16.63 -28.33
CA LYS A 66 -0.50 -15.96 -27.75
C LYS A 66 -0.79 -16.45 -26.34
N GLN A 67 -0.78 -17.77 -26.12
CA GLN A 67 -0.96 -18.34 -24.78
C GLN A 67 0.16 -17.94 -23.83
N HIS A 68 1.41 -17.96 -24.30
CA HIS A 68 2.57 -17.57 -23.51
C HIS A 68 2.53 -16.08 -23.11
N GLU A 69 2.13 -15.19 -24.03
CA GLU A 69 1.96 -13.77 -23.75
C GLU A 69 0.81 -13.54 -22.77
N ALA A 70 -0.34 -14.19 -22.95
CA ALA A 70 -1.44 -14.13 -21.96
C ALA A 70 -1.01 -14.62 -20.56
N CYS A 71 -0.14 -15.64 -20.48
CA CYS A 71 0.47 -16.07 -19.22
C CYS A 71 1.43 -15.00 -18.65
N ARG A 72 2.21 -14.33 -19.51
CA ARG A 72 3.09 -13.23 -19.14
C ARG A 72 2.30 -12.04 -18.63
N GLU A 73 1.26 -11.61 -19.33
CA GLU A 73 0.35 -10.53 -18.90
C GLU A 73 -0.28 -10.86 -17.54
N ARG A 74 -0.76 -12.09 -17.34
CA ARG A 74 -1.26 -12.52 -16.03
C ARG A 74 -0.20 -12.44 -14.93
N ARG A 75 1.05 -12.83 -15.22
CA ARG A 75 2.17 -12.68 -14.27
C ARG A 75 2.52 -11.23 -13.98
N LEU A 76 2.45 -10.35 -14.99
CA LEU A 76 2.69 -8.91 -14.83
C LEU A 76 1.60 -8.23 -14.00
N LYS A 77 0.36 -8.73 -14.07
CA LYS A 77 -0.74 -8.29 -13.21
C LYS A 77 -0.59 -8.74 -11.75
N MET A 78 0.31 -9.67 -11.43
CA MET A 78 0.57 -10.03 -10.03
C MET A 78 1.56 -9.03 -9.41
N PRO A 79 1.28 -8.51 -8.21
CA PRO A 79 2.23 -7.67 -7.50
C PRO A 79 3.43 -8.53 -7.08
N GLY A 80 4.59 -8.19 -7.63
CA GLY A 80 5.90 -8.69 -7.20
C GLY A 80 6.16 -10.21 -7.33
N PRO A 81 7.35 -10.65 -6.91
CA PRO A 81 7.65 -12.06 -6.70
C PRO A 81 6.66 -12.67 -5.70
N ALA A 82 6.18 -13.88 -5.96
CA ALA A 82 5.28 -14.58 -5.03
C ALA A 82 5.93 -14.75 -3.64
N HIS A 83 7.24 -14.99 -3.61
CA HIS A 83 8.13 -14.99 -2.45
C HIS A 83 9.59 -14.85 -2.95
N HIS A 84 10.50 -14.50 -2.06
CA HIS A 84 11.94 -14.30 -2.28
C HIS A 84 12.80 -15.50 -1.83
N GLN A 85 12.15 -16.57 -1.37
CA GLN A 85 12.78 -17.83 -0.96
C GLN A 85 13.52 -18.57 -2.10
N GLY A 86 13.11 -18.37 -3.35
CA GLY A 86 13.62 -19.18 -4.47
C GLY A 86 13.28 -20.66 -4.31
N ASN A 87 14.26 -21.54 -4.53
CA ASN A 87 14.12 -23.00 -4.41
C ASN A 87 14.44 -23.55 -3.00
N ARG A 88 14.75 -22.67 -2.04
CA ARG A 88 15.12 -23.06 -0.66
C ARG A 88 13.90 -23.56 0.10
N SER A 89 14.08 -24.35 1.16
CA SER A 89 13.03 -24.54 2.16
C SER A 89 12.85 -23.25 2.99
N LEU A 90 11.78 -23.18 3.80
CA LEU A 90 11.58 -21.98 4.63
C LEU A 90 12.61 -21.92 5.75
N ASP A 91 13.00 -23.09 6.27
CA ASP A 91 14.05 -23.23 7.27
C ASP A 91 15.42 -22.82 6.69
N ASP A 92 15.72 -23.20 5.45
CA ASP A 92 16.93 -22.76 4.75
C ASP A 92 16.94 -21.23 4.53
N TYR A 93 15.77 -20.64 4.26
CA TYR A 93 15.63 -19.19 4.16
C TYR A 93 15.89 -18.54 5.53
N ALA A 94 15.29 -19.06 6.59
CA ALA A 94 15.46 -18.58 7.96
C ALA A 94 16.93 -18.65 8.41
N ALA A 95 17.60 -19.77 8.15
CA ALA A 95 19.03 -19.95 8.43
C ALA A 95 19.89 -18.96 7.62
N SER A 96 19.59 -18.78 6.32
CA SER A 96 20.30 -17.82 5.47
C SER A 96 20.08 -16.36 5.93
N TRP A 97 18.89 -16.04 6.45
CA TRP A 97 18.59 -14.71 6.98
C TRP A 97 19.33 -14.51 8.31
N SER A 98 19.25 -15.47 9.23
CA SER A 98 19.94 -15.44 10.52
C SER A 98 21.45 -15.21 10.32
N GLN A 99 22.09 -15.94 9.39
CA GLN A 99 23.50 -15.76 9.07
C GLN A 99 23.84 -14.35 8.55
N ALA A 100 22.95 -13.73 7.78
CA ALA A 100 23.15 -12.40 7.22
C ALA A 100 22.81 -11.25 8.20
N HIS A 101 22.13 -11.57 9.31
CA HIS A 101 21.62 -10.63 10.30
C HIS A 101 22.14 -10.98 11.71
N ASP A 102 23.46 -11.17 11.83
CA ASP A 102 24.20 -11.34 13.08
C ASP A 102 23.72 -12.51 13.96
N GLY A 103 23.21 -13.59 13.35
CA GLY A 103 22.75 -14.77 14.06
C GLY A 103 21.41 -14.58 14.79
N ARG A 104 20.65 -13.52 14.48
CA ARG A 104 19.32 -13.31 15.07
C ARG A 104 18.41 -14.50 14.80
N GLU A 105 17.63 -14.88 15.81
CA GLU A 105 16.65 -15.97 15.68
C GLU A 105 15.58 -15.60 14.65
N CYS A 106 15.14 -16.57 13.85
CA CYS A 106 14.14 -16.37 12.83
C CYS A 106 13.03 -17.42 12.96
N PRO A 107 12.05 -17.19 13.85
CA PRO A 107 10.95 -18.14 14.07
C PRO A 107 10.08 -18.34 12.83
N PRO A 108 9.32 -19.44 12.71
CA PRO A 108 8.76 -19.85 11.41
C PRO A 108 7.75 -18.86 10.80
N LEU A 109 6.95 -18.17 11.62
CA LEU A 109 6.06 -17.12 11.10
C LEU A 109 6.85 -15.92 10.57
N MET A 110 7.92 -15.55 11.28
CA MET A 110 8.82 -14.47 10.90
C MET A 110 9.54 -14.81 9.60
N ALA A 111 10.08 -16.02 9.49
CA ALA A 111 10.69 -16.53 8.27
C ALA A 111 9.72 -16.47 7.08
N TRP A 112 8.46 -16.86 7.30
CA TRP A 112 7.41 -16.77 6.29
C TRP A 112 7.16 -15.33 5.86
N ALA A 113 7.02 -14.39 6.81
CA ALA A 113 6.82 -12.97 6.53
C ALA A 113 7.99 -12.37 5.74
N LEU A 114 9.23 -12.63 6.20
CA LEU A 114 10.46 -12.11 5.58
C LEU A 114 10.67 -12.66 4.17
N ALA A 115 10.35 -13.94 3.95
CA ALA A 115 10.38 -14.53 2.62
C ALA A 115 9.42 -13.82 1.64
N HIS A 116 8.37 -13.17 2.13
CA HIS A 116 7.47 -12.34 1.32
C HIS A 116 7.86 -10.85 1.27
N LYS A 117 8.77 -10.41 2.15
CA LYS A 117 9.30 -9.04 2.22
C LYS A 117 10.52 -8.84 1.32
N GLY A 118 11.50 -9.74 1.36
CA GLY A 118 12.71 -9.58 0.55
C GLY A 118 13.69 -10.74 0.61
N LYS A 119 14.88 -10.54 0.02
CA LYS A 119 15.95 -11.55 0.02
C LYS A 119 16.55 -11.68 1.41
N ALA A 120 16.85 -12.91 1.82
CA ALA A 120 17.45 -13.22 3.13
C ALA A 120 18.77 -12.47 3.41
N SER A 121 19.54 -12.15 2.38
CA SER A 121 20.84 -11.46 2.51
C SER A 121 20.73 -9.93 2.54
N SER A 122 19.53 -9.36 2.50
CA SER A 122 19.32 -7.92 2.41
C SER A 122 19.23 -7.31 3.80
N SER A 123 20.16 -6.44 4.17
CA SER A 123 20.22 -5.80 5.49
C SER A 123 18.97 -4.99 5.85
N THR A 124 18.21 -4.52 4.85
CA THR A 124 16.96 -3.77 5.04
C THR A 124 15.72 -4.64 5.31
N VAL A 125 15.86 -5.97 5.21
CA VAL A 125 14.75 -6.91 5.39
C VAL A 125 14.71 -7.34 6.85
N ASP A 126 13.95 -6.57 7.63
CA ASP A 126 13.69 -6.88 9.05
C ASP A 126 12.19 -7.06 9.30
N TYR A 127 11.85 -7.85 10.31
CA TYR A 127 10.45 -8.14 10.62
C TYR A 127 9.90 -7.10 11.59
N ASN A 128 8.73 -6.54 11.25
CA ASN A 128 7.98 -5.67 12.14
C ASN A 128 6.49 -6.09 12.10
N PRO A 129 5.88 -6.44 13.24
CA PRO A 129 4.48 -6.82 13.29
C PRO A 129 3.52 -5.69 12.87
N GLU A 130 3.95 -4.43 12.96
CA GLU A 130 3.17 -3.25 12.58
C GLU A 130 3.31 -2.89 11.08
N ASP A 131 4.04 -3.69 10.30
CA ASP A 131 4.18 -3.47 8.86
C ASP A 131 2.84 -3.58 8.14
N GLY A 132 2.53 -2.55 7.35
CA GLY A 132 1.37 -2.54 6.48
C GLY A 132 1.48 -3.48 5.28
N PRO A 133 0.41 -3.61 4.48
CA PRO A 133 0.38 -4.49 3.29
C PRO A 133 1.47 -4.15 2.25
N GLU A 134 1.91 -2.89 2.18
CA GLU A 134 2.92 -2.36 1.27
C GLU A 134 4.35 -2.86 1.55
N ALA A 135 4.62 -3.33 2.76
CA ALA A 135 5.92 -3.90 3.12
C ALA A 135 6.19 -5.24 2.41
N TYR A 136 5.15 -5.90 1.90
CA TYR A 136 5.23 -7.24 1.32
C TYR A 136 5.06 -7.21 -0.19
N SER A 137 5.67 -8.18 -0.88
CA SER A 137 5.51 -8.31 -2.33
C SER A 137 4.06 -8.61 -2.73
N ASN A 138 3.27 -9.19 -1.83
CA ASN A 138 1.85 -9.45 -2.02
C ASN A 138 1.05 -8.94 -0.79
N PRO A 139 0.10 -8.00 -0.97
CA PRO A 139 -0.71 -7.46 0.13
C PRO A 139 -1.47 -8.50 0.96
N THR A 140 -1.81 -9.65 0.35
CA THR A 140 -2.52 -10.72 1.06
C THR A 140 -1.69 -11.37 2.16
N VAL A 141 -0.36 -11.19 2.15
CA VAL A 141 0.55 -11.68 3.19
C VAL A 141 0.24 -11.02 4.52
N HIS A 142 0.07 -9.71 4.54
CA HIS A 142 -0.31 -8.96 5.74
C HIS A 142 -1.68 -9.43 6.28
N THR A 143 -2.68 -9.64 5.43
CA THR A 143 -3.98 -10.21 5.84
C THR A 143 -3.85 -11.60 6.45
N ARG A 144 -2.94 -12.43 5.92
CA ARG A 144 -2.65 -13.78 6.44
C ARG A 144 -1.98 -13.72 7.81
N LEU A 145 -0.96 -12.88 7.96
CA LEU A 145 -0.27 -12.65 9.24
C LEU A 145 -1.26 -12.18 10.30
N ARG A 146 -2.05 -11.14 10.00
CA ARG A 146 -3.04 -10.59 10.94
C ARG A 146 -4.04 -11.65 11.39
N ARG A 147 -4.67 -12.37 10.44
CA ARG A 147 -5.67 -13.41 10.77
C ARG A 147 -5.07 -14.55 11.59
N TYR A 148 -3.83 -14.93 11.32
CA TYR A 148 -3.12 -15.94 12.11
C TYR A 148 -2.88 -15.44 13.53
N THR A 149 -2.33 -14.24 13.69
CA THR A 149 -2.08 -13.61 14.99
C THR A 149 -3.35 -13.45 15.82
N GLU A 150 -4.44 -12.98 15.22
CA GLU A 150 -5.75 -12.86 15.88
C GLU A 150 -6.25 -14.20 16.42
N MET A 151 -6.28 -15.24 15.58
CA MET A 151 -6.78 -16.56 15.99
C MET A 151 -5.83 -17.25 16.98
N ALA A 152 -4.52 -16.99 16.89
CA ALA A 152 -3.55 -17.52 17.83
C ALA A 152 -3.68 -16.89 19.21
N ARG A 153 -3.95 -15.59 19.28
CA ARG A 153 -4.29 -14.92 20.54
C ARG A 153 -5.64 -15.37 21.10
N GLU A 154 -6.62 -15.66 20.24
CA GLU A 154 -7.91 -16.23 20.66
C GLU A 154 -7.74 -17.63 21.29
N LYS A 155 -6.86 -18.47 20.72
CA LYS A 155 -6.62 -19.85 21.20
C LYS A 155 -5.68 -19.92 22.41
N HIS A 156 -4.57 -19.18 22.38
CA HIS A 156 -3.47 -19.29 23.36
C HIS A 156 -3.45 -18.15 24.39
N GLY A 157 -4.25 -17.11 24.19
CA GLY A 157 -4.32 -15.92 25.05
C GLY A 157 -3.62 -14.69 24.44
N PRO A 158 -3.94 -13.48 24.94
CA PRO A 158 -3.47 -12.22 24.36
C PRO A 158 -1.94 -12.03 24.39
N GLU A 159 -1.27 -12.65 25.38
CA GLU A 159 0.19 -12.61 25.55
C GLU A 159 0.95 -13.50 24.57
N TRP A 160 0.26 -14.38 23.83
CA TRP A 160 0.91 -15.26 22.88
C TRP A 160 1.53 -14.46 21.74
N ASN A 161 2.85 -14.56 21.58
CA ASN A 161 3.60 -13.82 20.57
C ASN A 161 3.94 -14.72 19.36
N PRO A 162 3.28 -14.51 18.20
CA PRO A 162 3.54 -15.27 16.99
C PRO A 162 4.97 -15.18 16.46
N SER A 163 5.71 -14.15 16.87
CA SER A 163 7.04 -13.82 16.36
C SER A 163 8.14 -14.57 17.09
N THR A 164 7.82 -15.23 18.22
CA THR A 164 8.75 -16.03 19.03
C THR A 164 8.36 -17.49 19.10
N GLU A 165 7.07 -17.78 18.89
CA GLU A 165 6.50 -19.11 19.03
C GLU A 165 6.48 -19.91 17.73
N ASN A 166 6.36 -21.23 17.85
CA ASN A 166 6.18 -22.12 16.70
C ASN A 166 4.79 -21.94 16.06
N LEU A 167 4.68 -22.32 14.78
CA LEU A 167 3.39 -22.27 14.09
C LEU A 167 2.44 -23.34 14.61
N ASP A 168 1.21 -22.93 14.91
CA ASP A 168 0.12 -23.82 15.29
C ASP A 168 -0.59 -24.34 14.03
N GLY A 169 -0.34 -25.62 13.74
CA GLY A 169 -0.92 -26.30 12.58
C GLY A 169 -2.45 -26.35 12.59
N GLU A 170 -3.11 -26.41 13.76
CA GLU A 170 -4.57 -26.38 13.83
C GLU A 170 -5.12 -25.01 13.41
N ILE A 171 -4.51 -23.92 13.88
CA ILE A 171 -4.91 -22.57 13.50
C ILE A 171 -4.79 -22.38 11.99
N ILE A 172 -3.67 -22.81 11.41
CA ILE A 172 -3.44 -22.75 9.97
C ILE A 172 -4.49 -23.59 9.21
N MET A 173 -4.86 -24.76 9.73
CA MET A 173 -5.90 -25.60 9.15
C MET A 173 -7.29 -24.94 9.23
N ARG A 174 -7.63 -24.31 10.36
CA ARG A 174 -8.91 -23.59 10.55
C ARG A 174 -9.03 -22.37 9.63
N LEU A 175 -7.98 -21.55 9.55
CA LEU A 175 -7.96 -20.36 8.68
C LEU A 175 -7.86 -20.72 7.20
N GLY A 176 -7.15 -21.80 6.90
CA GLY A 176 -6.93 -22.28 5.54
C GLY A 176 -8.08 -23.08 4.95
N GLY A 177 -9.09 -23.45 5.75
CA GLY A 177 -10.10 -24.42 5.36
C GLY A 177 -9.50 -25.78 4.99
N GLY A 178 -8.42 -26.17 5.65
CA GLY A 178 -7.59 -27.33 5.34
C GLY A 178 -6.48 -27.08 4.31
N LYS A 179 -5.84 -28.18 3.89
CA LYS A 179 -4.80 -28.15 2.85
C LYS A 179 -5.42 -28.00 1.46
N LYS A 180 -4.89 -27.09 0.65
CA LYS A 180 -5.29 -26.94 -0.76
C LYS A 180 -4.18 -27.49 -1.66
N HIS A 181 -4.49 -28.47 -2.50
CA HIS A 181 -3.50 -29.20 -3.31
C HIS A 181 -2.33 -29.74 -2.48
N GLY A 182 -2.63 -30.24 -1.27
CA GLY A 182 -1.63 -30.75 -0.33
C GLY A 182 -0.87 -29.69 0.47
N ARG A 183 -1.12 -28.39 0.25
CA ARG A 183 -0.36 -27.30 0.88
C ARG A 183 -1.12 -26.57 1.98
N TYR A 184 -0.39 -26.20 3.03
CA TYR A 184 -0.91 -25.33 4.09
C TYR A 184 -1.19 -23.90 3.60
N TRP A 185 -1.93 -23.13 4.39
CA TRP A 185 -2.29 -21.75 4.03
C TRP A 185 -1.16 -20.75 4.25
N ILE A 186 -0.34 -21.00 5.26
CA ILE A 186 0.87 -20.29 5.69
C ILE A 186 1.89 -21.38 6.09
N GLY A 187 3.19 -21.13 5.91
CA GLY A 187 4.24 -22.02 6.44
C GLY A 187 4.21 -23.44 5.85
N ASP A 188 3.99 -23.56 4.54
CA ASP A 188 4.03 -24.87 3.91
C ASP A 188 5.44 -25.48 4.05
N SER A 189 5.52 -26.77 4.40
CA SER A 189 6.77 -27.50 4.72
C SER A 189 7.45 -27.19 6.06
N THR A 190 6.94 -26.25 6.87
CA THR A 190 7.47 -26.05 8.26
C THR A 190 6.66 -26.77 9.32
N LEU A 191 5.40 -27.09 9.02
CA LEU A 191 4.55 -27.87 9.89
C LEU A 191 4.79 -29.36 9.68
N ASP A 192 5.02 -30.08 10.77
CA ASP A 192 4.99 -31.54 10.74
C ASP A 192 3.56 -32.02 10.45
N THR A 193 3.43 -32.72 9.32
CA THR A 193 2.14 -33.23 8.86
C THR A 193 1.64 -34.39 9.73
N ALA A 194 2.52 -35.13 10.40
CA ALA A 194 2.11 -36.23 11.27
C ALA A 194 1.48 -35.75 12.58
N SER A 195 1.98 -34.65 13.14
CA SER A 195 1.44 -34.06 14.38
C SER A 195 0.33 -33.02 14.16
N THR A 196 0.14 -32.53 12.93
CA THR A 196 -0.93 -31.57 12.62
C THR A 196 -2.26 -32.29 12.38
N PRO A 197 -3.33 -31.98 13.14
CA PRO A 197 -4.63 -32.64 12.97
C PRO A 197 -5.26 -32.33 11.61
N THR A 198 -5.92 -33.33 11.03
CA THR A 198 -6.62 -33.18 9.75
C THR A 198 -7.87 -32.30 9.89
N LEU A 199 -8.36 -31.73 8.79
CA LEU A 199 -9.56 -30.88 8.85
C LEU A 199 -10.79 -31.68 9.31
N SER A 200 -10.86 -32.96 8.98
CA SER A 200 -11.89 -33.89 9.48
C SER A 200 -11.83 -34.07 10.99
N GLU A 201 -10.64 -34.30 11.56
CA GLU A 201 -10.45 -34.41 13.00
C GLU A 201 -10.80 -33.10 13.72
N ILE A 202 -10.38 -31.97 13.16
CA ILE A 202 -10.71 -30.64 13.67
C ILE A 202 -12.23 -30.42 13.68
N ARG A 203 -12.94 -30.81 12.61
CA ARG A 203 -14.41 -30.72 12.56
C ARG A 203 -15.07 -31.62 13.60
N ALA A 204 -14.60 -32.86 13.75
CA ALA A 204 -15.16 -33.83 14.69
C ALA A 204 -15.05 -33.38 16.16
N ARG A 205 -13.98 -32.66 16.51
CA ARG A 205 -13.73 -32.17 17.88
C ARG A 205 -14.21 -30.74 18.14
N SER A 206 -14.69 -30.02 17.12
CA SER A 206 -15.06 -28.61 17.29
C SER A 206 -16.39 -28.48 18.03
N SER A 207 -16.37 -27.69 19.11
CA SER A 207 -17.54 -27.25 19.87
C SER A 207 -17.89 -25.79 19.53
N SER A 208 -19.01 -25.29 20.06
CA SER A 208 -19.41 -23.88 19.93
C SER A 208 -18.42 -22.89 20.54
N SER A 209 -17.57 -23.33 21.49
CA SER A 209 -16.53 -22.52 22.12
C SER A 209 -15.19 -22.57 21.38
N THR A 210 -15.08 -23.36 20.31
CA THR A 210 -13.82 -23.49 19.57
C THR A 210 -13.75 -22.47 18.43
N PRO A 211 -12.58 -21.87 18.12
CA PRO A 211 -12.45 -20.93 17.01
C PRO A 211 -12.98 -21.49 15.69
N PRO A 212 -13.78 -20.72 14.91
CA PRO A 212 -14.46 -21.24 13.73
C PRO A 212 -13.49 -21.58 12.59
N ILE A 213 -13.83 -22.63 11.83
CA ILE A 213 -13.14 -22.94 10.55
C ILE A 213 -13.60 -21.90 9.53
N ARG A 214 -12.68 -21.06 9.06
CA ARG A 214 -12.99 -19.98 8.13
C ARG A 214 -12.90 -20.50 6.68
N PRO A 215 -13.83 -20.11 5.80
CA PRO A 215 -13.71 -20.42 4.39
C PRO A 215 -12.48 -19.71 3.81
N ARG A 216 -11.68 -20.46 3.06
CA ARG A 216 -10.52 -19.89 2.36
C ARG A 216 -11.04 -18.98 1.23
N PRO A 217 -10.67 -17.70 1.18
CA PRO A 217 -11.11 -16.82 0.11
C PRO A 217 -10.58 -17.35 -1.24
N SER A 218 -11.47 -17.40 -2.23
CA SER A 218 -11.13 -17.82 -3.58
C SER A 218 -10.29 -16.74 -4.28
N ALA A 219 -9.57 -17.11 -5.33
CA ALA A 219 -8.80 -16.14 -6.11
C ALA A 219 -9.71 -15.05 -6.71
N ALA A 220 -10.93 -15.41 -7.12
CA ALA A 220 -11.92 -14.46 -7.64
C ALA A 220 -12.42 -13.51 -6.55
N GLN A 221 -12.66 -14.01 -5.33
CA GLN A 221 -13.06 -13.17 -4.20
C GLN A 221 -11.97 -12.16 -3.82
N LEU A 222 -10.71 -12.60 -3.76
CA LEU A 222 -9.59 -11.70 -3.48
C LEU A 222 -9.43 -10.62 -4.55
N GLN A 223 -9.59 -10.98 -5.83
CA GLN A 223 -9.53 -10.00 -6.93
C GLN A 223 -10.68 -9.00 -6.88
N PHE A 224 -11.90 -9.47 -6.57
CA PHE A 224 -13.06 -8.61 -6.43
C PHE A 224 -12.92 -7.64 -5.26
N GLU A 225 -12.46 -8.12 -4.10
CA GLU A 225 -12.20 -7.30 -2.91
C GLU A 225 -11.12 -6.25 -3.20
N GLN A 226 -10.00 -6.64 -3.83
CA GLN A 226 -8.96 -5.70 -4.28
C GLN A 226 -9.51 -4.64 -5.23
N SER A 227 -10.33 -5.04 -6.21
CA SER A 227 -10.94 -4.11 -7.16
C SER A 227 -11.91 -3.15 -6.47
N GLN A 228 -12.68 -3.61 -5.47
CA GLN A 228 -13.55 -2.73 -4.70
C GLN A 228 -12.78 -1.74 -3.84
N THR A 229 -11.70 -2.18 -3.18
CA THR A 229 -10.85 -1.28 -2.38
C THR A 229 -10.23 -0.20 -3.26
N GLN A 230 -9.69 -0.57 -4.43
CA GLN A 230 -9.15 0.40 -5.39
C GLN A 230 -10.19 1.42 -5.83
N LEU A 231 -11.42 0.98 -6.14
CA LEU A 231 -12.51 1.88 -6.50
C LEU A 231 -12.86 2.85 -5.35
N ARG A 232 -12.86 2.38 -4.10
CA ARG A 232 -13.12 3.24 -2.93
C ARG A 232 -12.01 4.27 -2.75
N GLU A 233 -10.74 3.86 -2.80
CA GLU A 233 -9.60 4.76 -2.70
C GLU A 233 -9.61 5.82 -3.81
N GLU A 234 -9.94 5.43 -5.05
CA GLU A 234 -10.06 6.37 -6.16
C GLU A 234 -11.20 7.38 -5.93
N MET A 235 -12.35 6.92 -5.43
CA MET A 235 -13.48 7.79 -5.11
C MET A 235 -13.15 8.76 -3.97
N GLU A 236 -12.48 8.30 -2.92
CA GLU A 236 -12.02 9.14 -1.81
C GLU A 236 -10.99 10.18 -2.27
N ALA A 237 -10.03 9.78 -3.12
CA ALA A 237 -9.05 10.69 -3.70
C ALA A 237 -9.71 11.77 -4.56
N LYS A 238 -10.71 11.41 -5.38
CA LYS A 238 -11.49 12.38 -6.18
C LYS A 238 -12.27 13.34 -5.29
N LEU A 239 -12.87 12.85 -4.21
CA LEU A 239 -13.59 13.69 -3.26
C LEU A 239 -12.63 14.68 -2.57
N GLN A 240 -11.47 14.22 -2.10
CA GLN A 240 -10.46 15.09 -1.51
C GLN A 240 -9.93 16.13 -2.52
N GLU A 241 -9.76 15.76 -3.78
CA GLU A 241 -9.37 16.70 -4.83
C GLU A 241 -10.44 17.77 -5.05
N GLN A 242 -11.72 17.36 -5.10
CA GLN A 242 -12.84 18.28 -5.22
C GLN A 242 -12.93 19.24 -4.03
N GLU A 243 -12.76 18.74 -2.81
CA GLU A 243 -12.72 19.57 -1.59
C GLU A 243 -11.56 20.56 -1.61
N LYS A 244 -10.37 20.13 -2.04
CA LYS A 244 -9.21 21.03 -2.19
C LYS A 244 -9.46 22.11 -3.23
N ARG A 245 -10.07 21.77 -4.37
CA ARG A 245 -10.43 22.75 -5.42
C ARG A 245 -11.43 23.76 -4.89
N HIS A 246 -12.48 23.31 -4.21
CA HIS A 246 -13.48 24.20 -3.62
C HIS A 246 -12.88 25.10 -2.52
N ARG A 247 -12.00 24.56 -1.67
CA ARG A 247 -11.28 25.36 -0.66
C ARG A 247 -10.38 26.42 -1.30
N ALA A 248 -9.66 26.07 -2.37
CA ALA A 248 -8.81 27.00 -3.08
C ALA A 248 -9.62 28.12 -3.77
N GLU A 249 -10.80 27.79 -4.32
CA GLU A 249 -11.71 28.79 -4.90
C GLU A 249 -12.24 29.77 -3.84
N MET A 250 -12.67 29.26 -2.68
CA MET A 250 -13.09 30.10 -1.56
C MET A 250 -11.96 31.00 -1.05
N GLN A 251 -10.72 30.51 -1.01
CA GLN A 251 -9.55 31.32 -0.64
C GLN A 251 -9.30 32.43 -1.66
N ARG A 252 -9.35 32.13 -2.96
CA ARG A 252 -9.20 33.15 -4.01
C ARG A 252 -10.26 34.24 -3.92
N GLN A 253 -11.52 33.88 -3.70
CA GLN A 253 -12.59 34.87 -3.52
C GLN A 253 -12.36 35.76 -2.29
N GLN A 254 -11.87 35.19 -1.17
CA GLN A 254 -11.52 35.98 0.01
C GLN A 254 -10.34 36.92 -0.26
N GLU A 255 -9.31 36.45 -0.96
CA GLU A 255 -8.14 37.26 -1.34
C GLU A 255 -8.54 38.41 -2.27
N GLU A 256 -9.38 38.15 -3.29
CA GLU A 256 -9.91 39.18 -4.19
C GLU A 256 -10.73 40.23 -3.42
N MET A 257 -11.61 39.81 -2.52
CA MET A 257 -12.40 40.72 -1.69
C MET A 257 -11.52 41.57 -0.75
N GLN A 258 -10.47 40.99 -0.19
CA GLN A 258 -9.49 41.72 0.62
C GLN A 258 -8.69 42.72 -0.22
N GLN A 259 -8.27 42.34 -1.42
CA GLN A 259 -7.57 43.23 -2.34
C GLN A 259 -8.45 44.41 -2.77
N GLU A 260 -9.72 44.15 -3.11
CA GLU A 260 -10.66 45.22 -3.48
C GLU A 260 -10.87 46.20 -2.31
N MET A 261 -11.00 45.69 -1.09
CA MET A 261 -11.10 46.51 0.12
C MET A 261 -9.84 47.36 0.34
N GLN A 262 -8.65 46.75 0.24
CA GLN A 262 -7.37 47.47 0.35
C GLN A 262 -7.21 48.54 -0.73
N GLU A 263 -7.62 48.24 -1.97
CA GLU A 263 -7.55 49.19 -3.06
C GLU A 263 -8.52 50.37 -2.83
N ARG A 264 -9.73 50.09 -2.34
CA ARG A 264 -10.72 51.12 -2.00
C ARG A 264 -10.22 52.03 -0.88
N ASP A 265 -9.62 51.46 0.16
CA ASP A 265 -9.01 52.21 1.26
C ASP A 265 -7.82 53.05 0.77
N ALA A 266 -6.96 52.49 -0.08
CA ALA A 266 -5.83 53.21 -0.67
C ALA A 266 -6.30 54.38 -1.56
N ARG A 267 -7.35 54.17 -2.37
CA ARG A 267 -7.95 55.23 -3.20
C ARG A 267 -8.52 56.35 -2.34
N MET A 268 -9.25 56.01 -1.28
CA MET A 268 -9.82 56.98 -0.34
C MET A 268 -8.72 57.76 0.40
N GLN A 269 -7.65 57.09 0.83
CA GLN A 269 -6.50 57.76 1.43
C GLN A 269 -5.79 58.71 0.44
N ALA A 270 -5.60 58.29 -0.81
CA ALA A 270 -4.99 59.13 -1.84
C ALA A 270 -5.86 60.34 -2.20
N GLU A 271 -7.18 60.19 -2.20
CA GLU A 271 -8.12 61.30 -2.38
C GLU A 271 -8.06 62.29 -1.21
N MET A 272 -8.08 61.78 0.04
CA MET A 272 -7.92 62.60 1.24
C MET A 272 -6.58 63.36 1.25
N GLN A 273 -5.48 62.70 0.86
CA GLN A 273 -4.17 63.36 0.72
C GLN A 273 -4.20 64.46 -0.35
N ARG A 274 -4.83 64.22 -1.51
CA ARG A 274 -5.00 65.25 -2.56
C ARG A 274 -5.82 66.43 -2.07
N GLN A 275 -6.90 66.18 -1.35
CA GLN A 275 -7.72 67.25 -0.77
C GLN A 275 -6.92 68.08 0.24
N MET A 276 -6.14 67.43 1.11
CA MET A 276 -5.24 68.10 2.06
C MET A 276 -4.18 68.94 1.34
N GLN A 277 -3.64 68.45 0.23
CA GLN A 277 -2.63 69.15 -0.56
C GLN A 277 -3.22 70.36 -1.31
N LEU A 278 -4.43 70.23 -1.88
CA LEU A 278 -5.17 71.35 -2.48
C LEU A 278 -5.50 72.42 -1.43
N MET A 279 -5.92 72.00 -0.25
CA MET A 279 -6.14 72.92 0.87
C MET A 279 -4.84 73.66 1.18
N LEU A 280 -3.74 72.96 1.48
CA LEU A 280 -2.44 73.58 1.76
C LEU A 280 -2.01 74.58 0.68
N GLN A 281 -2.19 74.26 -0.60
CA GLN A 281 -1.83 75.14 -1.70
C GLN A 281 -2.71 76.42 -1.76
N GLN A 282 -4.02 76.31 -1.48
CA GLN A 282 -4.89 77.49 -1.37
C GLN A 282 -4.51 78.40 -0.20
N TRP A 283 -4.08 77.84 0.92
CA TRP A 283 -3.58 78.64 2.05
C TRP A 283 -2.31 79.42 1.66
N HIS A 284 -1.35 78.77 1.01
CA HIS A 284 -0.12 79.43 0.52
C HIS A 284 -0.41 80.54 -0.50
N ASN A 285 -1.34 80.31 -1.46
CA ASN A 285 -1.65 81.27 -2.51
C ASN A 285 -2.43 82.50 -2.02
N ASN A 286 -3.24 82.36 -0.96
CA ASN A 286 -4.04 83.47 -0.41
C ASN A 286 -3.32 84.24 0.71
N GLY A 287 -2.04 83.96 0.98
CA GLY A 287 -1.28 84.62 2.06
C GLY A 287 -1.81 84.34 3.46
N MET A 288 -2.60 83.27 3.63
CA MET A 288 -3.18 82.87 4.91
C MET A 288 -2.22 81.88 5.58
N LEU A 289 -1.75 82.18 6.78
CA LEU A 289 -0.96 81.26 7.62
C LEU A 289 -1.82 80.02 7.92
N PRO A 290 -1.32 78.78 7.73
CA PRO A 290 -2.10 77.58 8.02
C PRO A 290 -2.69 77.66 9.44
N PRO A 291 -3.93 77.19 9.66
CA PRO A 291 -4.51 77.23 10.99
C PRO A 291 -3.62 76.38 11.90
N PRO A 292 -3.32 76.82 13.13
CA PRO A 292 -2.52 76.03 14.05
C PRO A 292 -3.22 74.67 14.20
N LEU A 293 -2.46 73.59 14.03
CA LEU A 293 -2.95 72.25 14.32
C LEU A 293 -3.60 72.29 15.71
N PRO A 294 -4.81 71.74 15.91
CA PRO A 294 -5.35 71.61 17.25
C PRO A 294 -4.33 70.82 18.06
N LEU A 295 -3.71 71.47 19.04
CA LEU A 295 -2.91 70.80 20.05
C LEU A 295 -3.81 69.71 20.66
N PRO A 296 -3.37 68.44 20.71
CA PRO A 296 -4.15 67.42 21.42
C PRO A 296 -4.34 67.90 22.86
N PRO A 297 -5.53 67.75 23.46
CA PRO A 297 -5.73 68.14 24.85
C PRO A 297 -4.72 67.39 25.74
N ILE A 298 -3.90 68.17 26.47
CA ILE A 298 -3.04 67.69 27.55
C ILE A 298 -3.91 67.42 28.77
N GLY A 299 -3.82 66.19 29.28
CA GLY A 299 -4.39 65.72 30.55
C GLY A 299 -5.82 65.19 30.37
N THR A 300 -6.16 63.96 30.77
CA THR A 300 -5.77 63.21 31.98
C THR A 300 -5.95 61.69 31.77
N PRO A 301 -5.30 60.84 32.58
CA PRO A 301 -5.21 59.40 32.32
C PRO A 301 -6.49 58.67 32.72
N SER A 302 -6.87 57.66 31.93
CA SER A 302 -7.84 56.63 32.33
C SER A 302 -7.79 55.44 31.38
N PRO A 303 -8.14 54.23 31.87
CA PRO A 303 -7.12 53.27 32.26
C PRO A 303 -6.92 52.18 31.21
N THR A 304 -5.73 51.59 31.32
CA THR A 304 -5.32 50.28 30.84
C THR A 304 -6.48 49.28 30.83
N GLN A 305 -7.08 49.02 29.66
CA GLN A 305 -7.79 47.76 29.45
C GLN A 305 -6.73 46.73 29.13
N GLY A 306 -6.34 46.02 30.19
CA GLY A 306 -5.47 44.86 30.12
C GLY A 306 -6.04 43.82 29.17
N THR A 307 -5.12 43.26 28.39
CA THR A 307 -5.17 41.90 27.87
C THR A 307 -5.90 40.95 28.82
N PRO A 308 -6.91 40.19 28.37
CA PRO A 308 -7.22 38.93 29.01
C PRO A 308 -6.16 37.92 28.55
N ASN A 309 -5.16 37.71 29.40
CA ASN A 309 -4.45 36.45 29.50
C ASN A 309 -5.49 35.39 29.89
N ILE A 310 -5.83 34.48 28.97
CA ILE A 310 -6.61 33.29 29.33
C ILE A 310 -5.64 32.12 29.35
N SER A 311 -5.31 31.78 30.58
CA SER A 311 -4.46 30.69 31.01
C SER A 311 -5.02 29.33 30.59
N ALA A 312 -4.09 28.44 30.26
CA ALA A 312 -4.08 27.00 30.48
C ALA A 312 -5.45 26.30 30.69
N GLY A 313 -5.84 25.53 29.68
CA GLY A 313 -6.83 24.48 29.81
C GLY A 313 -6.30 23.34 30.69
N SER A 314 -7.09 23.00 31.71
CA SER A 314 -7.11 21.66 32.31
C SER A 314 -8.48 21.45 32.95
N ASN A 315 -9.39 20.77 32.24
CA ASN A 315 -10.03 19.57 32.79
C ASN A 315 -10.82 18.80 31.72
N ASN A 316 -10.56 17.50 31.67
CA ASN A 316 -11.35 16.49 30.97
C ASN A 316 -12.58 16.12 31.82
N GLN A 317 -13.75 15.95 31.19
CA GLN A 317 -14.69 14.81 31.32
C GLN A 317 -15.99 15.13 30.52
N PRO A 318 -16.74 14.09 30.07
CA PRO A 318 -17.51 14.13 28.83
C PRO A 318 -18.97 14.57 29.01
N VAL A 319 -19.53 15.22 27.99
CA VAL A 319 -20.97 15.46 27.87
C VAL A 319 -21.50 14.69 26.66
N SER A 320 -22.46 13.80 26.91
CA SER A 320 -23.18 13.01 25.92
C SER A 320 -23.95 13.89 24.91
N PRO A 321 -24.13 13.43 23.65
CA PRO A 321 -24.90 14.16 22.65
C PRO A 321 -26.43 13.88 22.74
N PRO A 322 -27.28 14.82 22.30
CA PRO A 322 -28.72 14.62 22.17
C PRO A 322 -29.08 13.77 20.94
N ALA A 323 -30.23 13.11 21.04
CA ALA A 323 -30.74 12.10 20.12
C ALA A 323 -31.37 12.65 18.82
N ALA A 324 -31.52 11.71 17.87
CA ALA A 324 -32.21 11.74 16.56
C ALA A 324 -31.37 12.38 15.44
N TRP A 325 -31.18 11.78 14.25
CA TRP A 325 -32.09 10.99 13.41
C TRP A 325 -31.32 9.89 12.64
N SER A 326 -31.84 8.67 12.61
CA SER A 326 -31.47 7.61 11.65
C SER A 326 -32.71 7.19 10.87
N PRO A 327 -32.61 6.93 9.55
CA PRO A 327 -33.69 6.34 8.77
C PRO A 327 -33.64 4.81 8.93
N PHE A 328 -34.77 4.17 9.24
CA PHE A 328 -35.15 2.75 9.05
C PHE A 328 -35.94 2.19 10.27
N PRO A 329 -37.09 1.54 10.07
CA PRO A 329 -38.04 1.19 11.14
C PRO A 329 -37.65 -0.12 11.88
N PRO A 330 -38.07 -0.29 13.15
CA PRO A 330 -37.75 -1.48 13.94
C PRO A 330 -38.67 -2.67 13.65
N TYR A 331 -38.08 -3.87 13.54
CA TYR A 331 -38.77 -5.16 13.50
C TYR A 331 -39.18 -5.64 14.91
N PRO A 332 -40.30 -6.39 15.07
CA PRO A 332 -40.75 -6.88 16.37
C PRO A 332 -39.99 -8.16 16.81
N ARG A 333 -39.74 -8.26 18.12
CA ARG A 333 -39.07 -9.38 18.82
C ARG A 333 -40.12 -10.48 19.16
N PRO A 334 -39.78 -11.78 19.08
CA PRO A 334 -40.72 -12.87 19.44
C PRO A 334 -40.77 -13.14 20.96
N PRO A 335 -41.85 -13.79 21.46
CA PRO A 335 -42.07 -14.01 22.89
C PRO A 335 -41.26 -15.20 23.46
N PRO A 336 -41.06 -15.25 24.79
CA PRO A 336 -40.22 -16.24 25.45
C PRO A 336 -40.93 -17.59 25.64
N MET A 337 -40.13 -18.66 25.65
CA MET A 337 -40.42 -19.98 26.22
C MET A 337 -39.54 -20.18 27.45
#